data_AF-I6D6V2-F1
#
_entry.id   AF-I6D6V2-F1
#
_cell.length_a   1.000
_cell.length_b   1.000
_cell.length_c   1.000
_cell.angle_alpha   90.00
_cell.angle_beta   90.00
_cell.angle_gamma   90.00
#
_symmetry.space_group_name_H-M   'P 1'
#
loop_
_entity.id
_entity.type
_entity.pdbx_description
1 polymer ?
#
loop_
_entity_poly.entity_id
_entity_poly.type
_entity_poly.pdbx_seq_one_letter_code
_entity_poly.pdbx_strand_id
1 'polypeptide(L)'
;MESLPNPGYLHVVIEHQSKPDKKMAFRMMRYSIAAMHRHLEADHDKLPLVVPILFYQGEATPYPLSMCWFDIFYSPELARRVYNSPFPLVDITITPDDEIMQHRRIAILELLQKHIRQRDLMLLLEQLVTLIDEGYTSGSQLVAMQNYMLQRGHTEQADLFYGVLRDRETGGESMMTLAQWFEEKGIEKGIQQGRQEERQEFAQRFLSKGMSREDVAEMTNLSLAEIDRLIN
;
A
#
# COMPACT_ATOMS: atom_id res chain seq x y z
N MET A 1 -36.70 -28.57 0.72
CA MET A 1 -36.87 -27.23 0.10
C MET A 1 -35.65 -27.05 -0.78
N GLU A 2 -35.81 -27.29 -2.08
CA GLU A 2 -34.74 -27.19 -3.07
C GLU A 2 -34.18 -25.77 -3.06
N SER A 3 -32.85 -25.64 -2.95
CA SER A 3 -32.18 -24.35 -3.12
C SER A 3 -32.43 -23.89 -4.56
N LEU A 4 -33.12 -22.76 -4.72
CA LEU A 4 -33.24 -22.09 -6.02
C LEU A 4 -31.84 -21.96 -6.65
N PRO A 5 -31.69 -22.24 -7.95
CA PRO A 5 -30.42 -22.07 -8.63
C PRO A 5 -29.94 -20.63 -8.44
N ASN A 6 -28.71 -20.46 -7.97
CA ASN A 6 -28.07 -19.16 -7.81
C ASN A 6 -28.21 -18.42 -9.15
N PRO A 7 -28.82 -17.22 -9.23
CA PRO A 7 -29.00 -16.52 -10.49
C PRO A 7 -27.64 -16.23 -11.12
N GLY A 8 -27.33 -16.92 -12.22
CA GLY A 8 -26.09 -16.71 -12.97
C GLY A 8 -26.24 -15.50 -13.88
N TYR A 9 -25.49 -14.43 -13.62
CA TYR A 9 -25.45 -13.25 -14.48
C TYR A 9 -24.59 -13.50 -15.71
N LEU A 10 -25.17 -13.34 -16.90
CA LEU A 10 -24.47 -13.32 -18.19
C LEU A 10 -24.42 -11.88 -18.69
N HIS A 11 -23.22 -11.30 -18.70
CA HIS A 11 -22.98 -9.97 -19.25
C HIS A 11 -22.37 -10.09 -20.64
N VAL A 12 -22.86 -9.30 -21.58
CA VAL A 12 -22.30 -9.25 -22.93
C VAL A 12 -21.68 -7.87 -23.13
N VAL A 13 -20.40 -7.85 -23.50
CA VAL A 13 -19.71 -6.62 -23.92
C VAL A 13 -19.63 -6.66 -25.43
N ILE A 14 -20.29 -5.71 -26.09
CA ILE A 14 -20.29 -5.58 -27.55
C ILE A 14 -19.51 -4.33 -27.92
N GLU A 15 -18.49 -4.50 -28.77
CA GLU A 15 -17.72 -3.40 -29.35
C GLU A 15 -17.88 -3.44 -30.87
N HIS A 16 -18.07 -2.28 -31.51
CA HIS A 16 -18.09 -2.17 -32.97
C HIS A 16 -16.77 -1.59 -33.51
N GLN A 17 -16.25 -2.17 -34.60
CA GLN A 17 -15.10 -1.61 -35.32
C GLN A 17 -15.26 -1.69 -36.84
N SER A 18 -14.90 -0.61 -37.53
CA SER A 18 -14.80 -0.56 -38.99
C SER A 18 -13.36 -0.68 -39.52
N LYS A 19 -12.35 -0.64 -38.64
CA LYS A 19 -10.93 -0.79 -38.98
C LYS A 19 -10.26 -1.77 -38.02
N PRO A 20 -9.39 -2.68 -38.50
CA PRO A 20 -8.65 -3.58 -37.62
C PRO A 20 -7.74 -2.81 -36.66
N ASP A 21 -7.76 -3.18 -35.38
CA ASP A 21 -6.94 -2.60 -34.31
C ASP A 21 -6.11 -3.69 -33.63
N LYS A 22 -4.77 -3.56 -33.68
CA LYS A 22 -3.82 -4.52 -33.10
C LYS A 22 -4.01 -4.74 -31.60
N LYS A 23 -4.68 -3.82 -30.90
CA LYS A 23 -4.91 -3.88 -29.45
C LYS A 23 -6.36 -4.28 -29.10
N MET A 24 -7.18 -4.66 -30.08
CA MET A 24 -8.60 -4.94 -29.86
C MET A 24 -8.83 -6.05 -28.83
N ALA A 25 -8.12 -7.17 -28.93
CA ALA A 25 -8.26 -8.26 -27.97
C ALA A 25 -7.96 -7.82 -26.52
N PHE A 26 -6.96 -6.97 -26.31
CA PHE A 26 -6.66 -6.40 -24.98
C PHE A 26 -7.76 -5.43 -24.51
N ARG A 27 -8.33 -4.61 -25.41
CA ARG A 27 -9.45 -3.73 -25.07
C ARG A 27 -10.68 -4.53 -24.62
N MET A 28 -11.01 -5.63 -25.31
CA MET A 28 -12.11 -6.50 -24.93
C MET A 28 -11.92 -7.11 -23.54
N MET A 29 -10.70 -7.54 -23.19
CA MET A 29 -10.39 -7.99 -21.84
C MET A 29 -10.56 -6.88 -20.80
N ARG A 30 -10.06 -5.68 -21.08
CA ARG A 30 -10.22 -4.52 -20.19
C ARG A 30 -11.69 -4.18 -19.95
N TYR A 31 -12.52 -4.21 -20.99
CA TYR A 31 -13.96 -3.98 -20.83
C TYR A 31 -14.65 -5.09 -20.04
N SER A 32 -14.24 -6.34 -20.24
CA SER A 32 -14.77 -7.47 -19.51
C SER A 32 -14.45 -7.37 -18.02
N ILE A 33 -13.19 -7.06 -17.68
CA ILE A 33 -12.77 -6.82 -16.28
C ILE A 33 -13.49 -5.60 -15.69
N ALA A 34 -13.69 -4.52 -16.45
CA ALA A 34 -14.44 -3.36 -15.97
C ALA A 34 -15.94 -3.67 -15.72
N ALA A 35 -16.54 -4.59 -16.47
CA ALA A 35 -17.89 -5.07 -16.20
C ALA A 35 -17.95 -5.95 -14.94
N MET A 36 -16.97 -6.86 -14.78
CA MET A 36 -16.78 -7.68 -13.57
C MET A 36 -16.61 -6.81 -12.32
N HIS A 37 -15.76 -5.78 -12.40
CA HIS A 37 -15.50 -4.86 -11.28
C HIS A 37 -16.75 -4.11 -10.85
N ARG A 38 -17.48 -3.51 -11.81
CA ARG A 38 -18.74 -2.81 -11.54
C ARG A 38 -19.79 -3.70 -10.88
N HIS A 39 -19.77 -5.00 -11.16
CA HIS A 39 -20.66 -5.95 -10.50
C HIS A 39 -20.28 -6.13 -9.03
N LEU A 40 -18.99 -6.25 -8.70
CA LEU A 40 -18.54 -6.32 -7.30
C LEU A 40 -18.83 -5.02 -6.53
N GLU A 41 -18.68 -3.86 -7.18
CA GLU A 41 -19.02 -2.56 -6.58
C GLU A 41 -20.53 -2.41 -6.26
N ALA A 42 -21.38 -3.23 -6.88
CA ALA A 42 -22.81 -3.28 -6.62
C ALA A 42 -23.18 -4.27 -5.50
N ASP A 43 -22.23 -4.58 -4.60
CA ASP A 43 -22.40 -5.43 -3.41
C ASP A 43 -22.69 -6.91 -3.74
N HIS A 44 -22.25 -7.36 -4.92
CA HIS A 44 -22.25 -8.77 -5.28
C HIS A 44 -20.95 -9.47 -4.84
N ASP A 45 -21.07 -10.71 -4.37
CA ASP A 45 -19.96 -11.50 -3.80
C ASP A 45 -19.23 -12.38 -4.84
N LYS A 46 -19.79 -12.53 -6.05
CA LYS A 46 -19.26 -13.36 -7.13
C LYS A 46 -19.17 -12.61 -8.44
N LEU A 47 -18.22 -13.02 -9.29
CA LEU A 47 -18.09 -12.45 -10.63
C LEU A 47 -19.17 -12.97 -11.58
N PRO A 48 -19.71 -12.11 -12.47
CA PRO A 48 -20.57 -12.55 -13.56
C PRO A 48 -19.72 -13.14 -14.69
N LEU A 49 -20.32 -14.02 -15.50
CA LEU A 49 -19.69 -14.43 -16.75
C LEU A 49 -19.82 -13.28 -17.76
N VAL A 50 -18.69 -12.76 -18.25
CA VAL A 50 -18.68 -11.72 -19.28
C VAL A 50 -18.23 -12.29 -20.62
N VAL A 51 -19.09 -12.17 -21.64
CA VAL A 51 -18.80 -12.60 -23.01
C VAL A 51 -18.45 -11.38 -23.87
N PRO A 52 -17.18 -11.19 -24.24
CA PRO A 52 -16.78 -10.15 -25.18
C PRO A 52 -17.11 -10.56 -26.62
N ILE A 53 -17.84 -9.69 -27.34
CA ILE A 53 -18.17 -9.86 -28.76
C ILE A 53 -17.68 -8.64 -29.53
N LEU A 54 -16.82 -8.87 -30.53
CA LEU A 54 -16.44 -7.85 -31.49
C LEU A 54 -17.37 -7.93 -32.71
N PHE A 55 -18.10 -6.84 -32.96
CA PHE A 55 -18.88 -6.63 -34.18
C PHE A 55 -18.01 -5.90 -35.20
N TYR A 56 -17.43 -6.62 -36.15
CA TYR A 56 -16.53 -6.05 -37.15
C TYR A 56 -17.24 -5.84 -38.50
N GLN A 57 -17.19 -4.61 -39.02
CA GLN A 57 -17.71 -4.23 -40.33
C GLN A 57 -16.70 -3.33 -41.04
N GLY A 58 -15.60 -3.91 -41.52
CA GLY A 58 -14.55 -3.19 -42.24
C GLY A 58 -14.23 -3.77 -43.61
N GLU A 59 -13.44 -3.02 -44.39
CA GLU A 59 -13.04 -3.40 -45.76
C GLU A 59 -12.09 -4.62 -45.79
N ALA A 60 -11.25 -4.78 -44.78
CA ALA A 60 -10.32 -5.90 -44.68
C ALA A 60 -11.04 -7.16 -44.17
N THR A 61 -11.41 -8.05 -45.09
CA THR A 61 -12.19 -9.27 -44.79
C THR A 61 -11.48 -10.54 -45.29
N PRO A 62 -11.41 -11.62 -44.48
CA PRO A 62 -11.91 -11.72 -43.10
C PRO A 62 -11.11 -10.85 -42.12
N TYR A 63 -11.62 -10.66 -40.90
CA TYR A 63 -10.93 -9.85 -39.88
C TYR A 63 -9.48 -10.36 -39.68
N PRO A 64 -8.44 -9.52 -39.88
CA PRO A 64 -7.08 -10.02 -40.08
C PRO A 64 -6.25 -10.19 -38.80
N LEU A 65 -6.80 -9.89 -37.62
CA LEU A 65 -6.05 -9.87 -36.36
C LEU A 65 -6.58 -10.91 -35.36
N SER A 66 -5.71 -11.39 -34.46
CA SER A 66 -6.12 -12.34 -33.43
C SER A 66 -7.06 -11.71 -32.40
N MET A 67 -8.11 -12.45 -32.03
CA MET A 67 -8.99 -12.13 -30.90
C MET A 67 -8.62 -12.90 -29.62
N CYS A 68 -7.54 -13.69 -29.65
CA CYS A 68 -6.95 -14.29 -28.46
C CYS A 68 -6.01 -13.27 -27.81
N TRP A 69 -6.41 -12.72 -26.66
CA TRP A 69 -5.65 -11.67 -25.98
C TRP A 69 -4.25 -12.11 -25.54
N PHE A 70 -4.01 -13.42 -25.38
CA PHE A 70 -2.67 -13.94 -25.07
C PHE A 70 -1.65 -13.71 -26.18
N ASP A 71 -2.10 -13.55 -27.43
CA ASP A 71 -1.20 -13.39 -28.57
C ASP A 71 -0.55 -11.99 -28.61
N ILE A 72 -0.97 -11.08 -27.71
CA ILE A 72 -0.34 -9.76 -27.54
C ILE A 72 0.93 -9.79 -26.67
N PHE A 73 1.15 -10.86 -25.90
CA PHE A 73 2.33 -10.99 -25.05
C PHE A 73 3.55 -11.39 -25.87
N TYR A 74 4.74 -10.97 -25.44
CA TYR A 74 6.01 -11.44 -26.00
C TYR A 74 6.16 -12.97 -25.92
N SER A 75 5.55 -13.60 -24.91
CA SER A 75 5.46 -15.05 -24.76
C SER A 75 4.02 -15.47 -24.42
N PRO A 76 3.22 -15.86 -25.41
CA PRO A 76 1.83 -16.29 -25.21
C PRO A 76 1.71 -17.51 -24.28
N GLU A 77 2.65 -18.45 -24.34
CA GLU A 77 2.66 -19.68 -23.53
C GLU A 77 2.91 -19.36 -22.04
N LEU A 78 3.86 -18.47 -21.76
CA LEU A 78 4.12 -18.01 -20.39
C LEU A 78 2.91 -17.25 -19.83
N ALA A 79 2.30 -16.38 -20.64
CA ALA A 79 1.11 -15.64 -20.23
C ALA A 79 -0.06 -16.59 -19.89
N ARG A 80 -0.31 -17.61 -20.71
CA ARG A 80 -1.33 -18.63 -20.41
C ARG A 80 -1.05 -19.35 -19.09
N ARG A 81 0.22 -19.71 -18.81
CA ARG A 81 0.60 -20.32 -17.53
C ARG A 81 0.32 -19.41 -16.34
N VAL A 82 0.61 -18.11 -16.46
CA VAL A 82 0.43 -17.14 -15.36
C VAL A 82 -1.05 -16.84 -15.11
N TYR A 83 -1.84 -16.61 -16.17
CA TYR A 83 -3.22 -16.13 -16.02
C TYR A 83 -4.28 -17.23 -15.96
N ASN A 84 -3.94 -18.49 -16.30
CA ASN A 84 -4.84 -19.63 -16.16
C ASN A 84 -4.48 -20.57 -14.99
N SER A 85 -3.52 -20.19 -14.15
CA SER A 85 -3.19 -20.92 -12.92
C SER A 85 -3.58 -20.07 -11.71
N PRO A 86 -3.75 -20.66 -10.51
CA PRO A 86 -3.77 -19.89 -9.29
C PRO A 86 -2.57 -18.94 -9.23
N PHE A 87 -2.79 -17.71 -8.79
CA PHE A 87 -1.71 -16.75 -8.65
C PHE A 87 -0.69 -17.28 -7.61
N PRO A 88 0.62 -17.10 -7.86
CA PRO A 88 1.63 -17.50 -6.89
C PRO A 88 1.44 -16.71 -5.59
N LEU A 89 1.28 -17.42 -4.48
CA LEU A 89 1.19 -16.85 -3.13
C LEU A 89 2.52 -17.12 -2.42
N VAL A 90 3.18 -16.05 -1.96
CA VAL A 90 4.33 -16.13 -1.07
C VAL A 90 3.85 -15.75 0.33
N ASP A 91 3.67 -16.74 1.19
CA ASP A 91 3.22 -16.53 2.57
C ASP A 91 4.42 -16.52 3.53
N ILE A 92 4.96 -15.32 3.74
CA ILE A 92 6.10 -15.10 4.64
C ILE A 92 5.77 -15.40 6.11
N THR A 93 4.49 -15.48 6.49
CA THR A 93 4.10 -15.71 7.89
C THR A 93 4.47 -17.13 8.36
N ILE A 94 4.42 -18.10 7.43
CA ILE A 94 4.76 -19.51 7.68
C ILE A 94 6.18 -19.87 7.22
N THR A 95 6.84 -19.00 6.45
CA THR A 95 8.18 -19.25 5.92
C THR A 95 9.20 -19.18 7.06
N PRO A 96 10.02 -20.21 7.32
CA PRO A 96 11.04 -20.19 8.37
C PRO A 96 12.05 -19.05 8.22
N ASP A 97 12.54 -18.50 9.34
CA ASP A 97 13.46 -17.35 9.29
C ASP A 97 14.79 -17.72 8.62
N ASP A 98 15.30 -18.94 8.83
CA ASP A 98 16.52 -19.47 8.20
C ASP A 98 16.38 -19.66 6.68
N GLU A 99 15.16 -19.92 6.19
CA GLU A 99 14.85 -19.89 4.75
C GLU A 99 14.86 -18.45 4.24
N ILE A 100 14.20 -17.52 4.94
CA ILE A 100 14.18 -16.09 4.59
C ILE A 100 15.61 -15.52 4.51
N MET A 101 16.50 -15.90 5.43
CA MET A 101 17.90 -15.48 5.41
C MET A 101 18.61 -15.80 4.08
N GLN A 102 18.14 -16.78 3.30
CA GLN A 102 18.73 -17.16 2.01
C GLN A 102 18.19 -16.33 0.84
N HIS A 103 17.17 -15.50 1.04
CA HIS A 103 16.49 -14.74 -0.01
C HIS A 103 17.26 -13.48 -0.46
N ARG A 104 18.47 -13.26 0.06
CA ARG A 104 19.40 -12.19 -0.35
C ARG A 104 18.74 -10.80 -0.25
N ARG A 105 18.50 -10.15 -1.39
CA ARG A 105 18.03 -8.75 -1.49
C ARG A 105 16.69 -8.49 -0.81
N ILE A 106 15.83 -9.49 -0.71
CA ILE A 106 14.49 -9.31 -0.14
C ILE A 106 14.36 -9.83 1.29
N ALA A 107 15.36 -10.55 1.78
CA ALA A 107 15.36 -11.19 3.10
C ALA A 107 15.07 -10.21 4.24
N ILE A 108 15.72 -9.02 4.23
CA ILE A 108 15.49 -8.01 5.26
C ILE A 108 14.02 -7.54 5.26
N LEU A 109 13.45 -7.30 4.07
CA LEU A 109 12.09 -6.80 3.97
C LEU A 109 11.09 -7.86 4.44
N GLU A 110 11.33 -9.13 4.12
CA GLU A 110 10.51 -10.26 4.54
C GLU A 110 10.58 -10.48 6.05
N LEU A 111 11.78 -10.49 6.64
CA LEU A 111 11.95 -10.60 8.10
C LEU A 111 11.25 -9.46 8.83
N LEU A 112 11.43 -8.22 8.36
CA LEU A 112 10.74 -7.08 8.93
C LEU A 112 9.23 -7.25 8.80
N GLN A 113 8.69 -7.45 7.59
CA GLN A 113 7.25 -7.59 7.39
C GLN A 113 6.63 -8.73 8.21
N LYS A 114 7.33 -9.85 8.36
CA LYS A 114 6.89 -11.00 9.16
C LYS A 114 6.76 -10.64 10.65
N HIS A 115 7.72 -9.91 11.20
CA HIS A 115 7.85 -9.74 12.66
C HIS A 115 7.42 -8.37 13.18
N ILE A 116 7.28 -7.35 12.32
CA ILE A 116 7.14 -5.94 12.72
C ILE A 116 5.93 -5.62 13.61
N ARG A 117 4.88 -6.44 13.58
CA ARG A 117 3.67 -6.22 14.41
C ARG A 117 3.68 -6.96 15.74
N GLN A 118 4.54 -7.97 15.90
CA GLN A 118 4.44 -8.94 17.00
C GLN A 118 5.68 -8.95 17.89
N ARG A 119 6.81 -8.43 17.42
CA ARG A 119 8.10 -8.53 18.10
C ARG A 119 8.75 -7.17 18.26
N ASP A 120 9.49 -7.02 19.35
CA ASP A 120 10.50 -5.97 19.46
C ASP A 120 11.54 -6.18 18.35
N LEU A 121 11.77 -5.15 17.53
CA LEU A 121 12.75 -5.21 16.43
C LEU A 121 14.15 -5.56 16.91
N MET A 122 14.48 -5.29 18.18
CA MET A 122 15.76 -5.68 18.78
C MET A 122 16.03 -7.18 18.67
N LEU A 123 14.99 -8.01 18.67
CA LEU A 123 15.11 -9.46 18.49
C LEU A 123 15.59 -9.85 17.08
N LEU A 124 15.47 -8.97 16.10
CA LEU A 124 15.91 -9.19 14.72
C LEU A 124 17.29 -8.60 14.46
N LEU A 125 17.89 -7.88 15.42
CA LEU A 125 19.10 -7.08 15.17
C LEU A 125 20.23 -7.91 14.56
N GLU A 126 20.51 -9.10 15.10
CA GLU A 126 21.58 -9.96 14.62
C GLU A 126 21.34 -10.43 13.18
N GLN A 127 20.10 -10.82 12.85
CA GLN A 127 19.72 -11.24 11.51
C GLN A 127 19.82 -10.06 10.51
N LEU A 128 19.35 -8.88 10.92
CA LEU A 128 19.42 -7.67 10.10
C LEU A 128 20.88 -7.26 9.84
N VAL A 129 21.73 -7.27 10.86
CA VAL A 129 23.16 -6.99 10.73
C VAL A 129 23.82 -7.97 9.78
N THR A 130 23.54 -9.27 9.92
CA THR A 130 24.07 -10.31 9.04
C THR A 130 23.70 -10.03 7.57
N LEU A 131 22.42 -9.74 7.30
CA LEU A 131 21.95 -9.47 5.94
C LEU A 131 22.47 -8.15 5.36
N ILE A 132 22.75 -7.16 6.19
CA ILE A 132 23.39 -5.91 5.77
C ILE A 132 24.86 -6.16 5.41
N ASP A 133 25.58 -6.88 6.27
CA ASP A 133 26.99 -7.24 6.07
C ASP A 133 27.19 -8.11 4.81
N GLU A 134 26.20 -8.92 4.42
CA GLU A 134 26.20 -9.68 3.16
C GLU A 134 26.21 -8.79 1.89
N GLY A 135 25.86 -7.50 2.01
CA GLY A 135 26.03 -6.52 0.94
C GLY A 135 25.04 -6.66 -0.23
N TYR A 136 23.96 -7.42 -0.07
CA TYR A 136 22.94 -7.55 -1.12
C TYR A 136 22.02 -6.33 -1.25
N THR A 137 21.89 -5.53 -0.19
CA THR A 137 20.92 -4.45 -0.06
C THR A 137 21.47 -3.13 -0.62
N SER A 138 20.71 -2.46 -1.50
CA SER A 138 21.09 -1.13 -1.98
C SER A 138 20.76 -0.04 -0.94
N GLY A 139 21.45 1.11 -1.01
CA GLY A 139 21.14 2.25 -0.13
C GLY A 139 19.67 2.68 -0.18
N SER A 140 19.04 2.68 -1.35
CA SER A 140 17.60 2.96 -1.48
C SER A 140 16.70 1.94 -0.78
N GLN A 141 17.11 0.67 -0.74
CA GLN A 141 16.39 -0.37 0.00
C GLN A 141 16.57 -0.20 1.51
N LEU A 142 17.77 0.15 1.96
CA LEU A 142 18.04 0.48 3.36
C LEU A 142 17.18 1.65 3.85
N VAL A 143 17.12 2.75 3.09
CA VAL A 143 16.24 3.90 3.37
C VAL A 143 14.77 3.46 3.51
N ALA A 144 14.28 2.64 2.57
CA ALA A 144 12.90 2.16 2.59
C ALA A 144 12.61 1.27 3.81
N MET A 145 13.54 0.38 4.17
CA MET A 145 13.45 -0.49 5.33
C MET A 145 13.48 0.31 6.63
N GLN A 146 14.38 1.29 6.75
CA GLN A 146 14.48 2.17 7.89
C GLN A 146 13.17 2.97 8.07
N ASN A 147 12.64 3.59 7.01
CA ASN A 147 11.34 4.27 7.04
C ASN A 147 10.21 3.33 7.49
N TYR A 148 10.20 2.09 7.01
CA TYR A 148 9.20 1.11 7.40
C TYR A 148 9.29 0.74 8.88
N MET A 149 10.50 0.48 9.40
CA MET A 149 10.75 0.21 10.82
C MET A 149 10.32 1.37 11.70
N LEU A 150 10.59 2.62 11.29
CA LEU A 150 10.20 3.81 12.05
C LEU A 150 8.69 4.00 12.12
N GLN A 151 7.97 3.70 11.04
CA GLN A 151 6.52 3.91 10.99
C GLN A 151 5.72 2.80 11.66
N ARG A 152 6.25 1.57 11.68
CA ARG A 152 5.47 0.38 12.04
C ARG A 152 6.11 -0.49 13.10
N GLY A 153 7.42 -0.38 13.29
CA GLY A 153 8.18 -1.16 14.24
C GLY A 153 8.22 -0.52 15.61
N HIS A 154 8.42 -1.37 16.61
CA HIS A 154 8.64 -0.95 17.97
C HIS A 154 9.92 -1.59 18.48
N THR A 155 10.70 -0.82 19.24
CA THR A 155 11.81 -1.35 20.02
C THR A 155 11.98 -0.55 21.29
N GLU A 156 12.23 -1.23 22.40
CA GLU A 156 12.53 -0.58 23.69
C GLU A 156 13.92 0.06 23.70
N GLN A 157 14.80 -0.34 22.78
CA GLN A 157 16.21 0.08 22.72
C GLN A 157 16.56 0.75 21.39
N ALA A 158 15.76 1.75 21.00
CA ALA A 158 15.87 2.42 19.71
C ALA A 158 17.29 2.97 19.43
N ASP A 159 17.90 3.68 20.39
CA ASP A 159 19.22 4.30 20.20
C ASP A 159 20.31 3.26 19.91
N LEU A 160 20.29 2.13 20.63
CA LEU A 160 21.22 1.02 20.42
C LEU A 160 20.95 0.37 19.06
N PHE A 161 19.69 0.06 18.77
CA PHE A 161 19.28 -0.64 17.56
C PHE A 161 19.67 0.15 16.30
N TYR A 162 19.27 1.42 16.21
CA TYR A 162 19.60 2.26 15.06
C TYR A 162 21.09 2.63 15.03
N GLY A 163 21.75 2.75 16.18
CA GLY A 163 23.19 2.97 16.27
C GLY A 163 23.99 1.83 15.61
N VAL A 164 23.67 0.58 15.96
CA VAL A 164 24.33 -0.61 15.37
C VAL A 164 24.08 -0.69 13.86
N LEU A 165 22.85 -0.45 13.40
CA LEU A 165 22.55 -0.49 11.96
C LEU A 165 23.29 0.61 11.19
N ARG A 166 23.43 1.81 11.78
CA ARG A 166 24.15 2.94 11.17
C ARG A 166 25.62 2.61 10.95
N ASP A 167 26.26 2.01 11.94
CA ASP A 167 27.70 1.73 11.90
C ASP A 167 28.05 0.63 10.88
N ARG A 168 27.05 -0.15 10.44
CA ARG A 168 27.18 -1.19 9.40
C ARG A 168 26.78 -0.71 8.00
N GLU A 169 26.04 0.38 7.91
CA GLU A 169 25.69 0.99 6.63
C GLU A 169 26.92 1.67 6.02
N THR A 170 27.46 1.11 4.92
CA THR A 170 28.52 1.77 4.16
C THR A 170 28.05 3.14 3.67
N GLY A 171 28.62 4.19 4.25
CA GLY A 171 28.41 5.59 3.85
C GLY A 171 27.68 6.45 4.87
N GLY A 172 26.91 5.89 5.82
CA GLY A 172 26.21 6.65 6.89
C GLY A 172 25.23 7.75 6.43
N GLU A 173 25.13 8.04 5.13
CA GLU A 173 24.34 9.14 4.56
C GLU A 173 22.83 8.93 4.74
N SER A 174 22.34 7.70 4.65
CA SER A 174 20.90 7.40 4.84
C SER A 174 20.46 7.69 6.28
N MET A 175 21.23 7.20 7.26
CA MET A 175 20.97 7.45 8.68
C MET A 175 21.09 8.92 9.05
N MET A 176 22.04 9.66 8.48
CA MET A 176 22.13 11.11 8.66
C MET A 176 20.88 11.82 8.11
N THR A 177 20.40 11.41 6.94
CA THR A 177 19.18 11.95 6.32
C THR A 177 17.94 11.66 7.16
N LEU A 178 17.83 10.46 7.74
CA LEU A 178 16.74 10.12 8.65
C LEU A 178 16.80 10.89 9.96
N ALA A 179 17.99 11.07 10.54
CA ALA A 179 18.17 11.87 11.74
C ALA A 179 17.75 13.33 11.51
N GLN A 180 18.14 13.92 10.38
CA GLN A 180 17.70 15.26 9.97
C GLN A 180 16.18 15.32 9.76
N TRP A 181 15.61 14.33 9.08
CA TRP A 181 14.16 14.22 8.92
C TRP A 181 13.43 14.12 10.27
N PHE A 182 13.99 13.42 11.26
CA PHE A 182 13.48 13.36 12.63
C PHE A 182 13.54 14.69 13.34
N GLU A 183 14.65 15.41 13.23
CA GLU A 183 14.82 16.73 13.83
C GLU A 183 13.78 17.70 13.24
N GLU A 184 13.62 17.72 11.92
CA GLU A 184 12.61 18.54 11.24
C GLU A 184 11.18 18.15 11.64
N LYS A 185 10.84 16.85 11.65
CA LYS A 185 9.51 16.36 12.06
C LYS A 185 9.22 16.59 13.54
N GLY A 186 10.22 16.45 14.39
CA GLY A 186 10.15 16.71 15.83
C GLY A 186 9.89 18.18 16.11
N ILE A 187 10.62 19.06 15.42
CA ILE A 187 10.39 20.52 15.46
C ILE A 187 8.99 20.86 14.95
N GLU A 188 8.56 20.31 13.82
CA GLU A 188 7.23 20.56 13.26
C GLU A 188 6.11 20.15 14.22
N LYS A 189 6.21 18.94 14.80
CA LYS A 189 5.26 18.46 15.82
C LYS A 189 5.31 19.31 17.09
N GLY A 190 6.49 19.68 17.56
CA GLY A 190 6.65 20.54 18.75
C GLY A 190 6.03 21.92 18.55
N ILE A 191 6.18 22.51 17.36
CA ILE A 191 5.53 23.79 17.02
C ILE A 191 4.00 23.63 16.96
N GLN A 192 3.50 22.54 16.36
CA GLN A 192 2.06 22.28 16.31
C GLN A 192 1.46 22.07 17.70
N GLN A 193 2.12 21.26 18.54
CA GLN A 193 1.71 21.04 19.93
C GLN A 193 1.76 22.34 20.73
N GLY A 194 2.85 23.12 20.66
CA GLY A 194 2.96 24.40 21.35
C GLY A 194 1.87 25.41 20.92
N ARG A 195 1.54 25.48 19.63
CA ARG A 195 0.41 26.31 19.15
C ARG A 195 -0.94 25.83 19.67
N GLN A 196 -1.13 24.51 19.78
CA GLN A 196 -2.37 23.94 20.29
C GLN A 196 -2.49 24.21 21.80
N GLU A 197 -1.41 24.03 22.56
CA GLU A 197 -1.33 24.35 23.99
C GLU A 197 -1.58 25.84 24.25
N GLU A 198 -0.95 26.75 23.50
CA GLU A 198 -1.22 28.19 23.60
C GLU A 198 -2.70 28.52 23.35
N ARG A 199 -3.31 27.95 22.31
CA ARG A 199 -4.74 28.16 22.01
C ARG A 199 -5.63 27.69 23.15
N GLN A 200 -5.32 26.54 23.75
CA GLN A 200 -6.06 26.02 24.90
C GLN A 200 -5.86 26.90 26.14
N GLU A 201 -4.65 27.40 26.37
CA GLU A 201 -4.35 28.31 27.49
C GLU A 201 -5.08 29.66 27.34
N PHE A 202 -5.11 30.21 26.12
CA PHE A 202 -5.90 31.40 25.80
C PHE A 202 -7.41 31.15 25.97
N ALA A 203 -7.90 29.98 25.53
CA ALA A 203 -9.30 29.60 25.70
C ALA A 203 -9.68 29.56 27.18
N GLN A 204 -8.88 28.90 28.02
CA GLN A 204 -9.09 28.85 29.47
C GLN A 204 -9.07 30.26 30.10
N ARG A 205 -8.13 31.13 29.69
CA ARG A 205 -8.08 32.51 30.17
C ARG A 205 -9.31 33.32 29.77
N PHE A 206 -9.81 33.18 28.54
CA PHE A 206 -11.02 33.90 28.10
C PHE A 206 -12.29 33.38 28.78
N LEU A 207 -12.41 32.06 28.94
CA LEU A 207 -13.49 31.44 29.71
C LEU A 207 -13.49 31.92 31.17
N SER A 208 -12.31 32.00 31.81
CA SER A 208 -12.16 32.50 33.18
C SER A 208 -12.59 33.97 33.35
N LYS A 209 -12.57 34.74 32.26
CA LYS A 209 -13.03 36.14 32.20
C LYS A 209 -14.51 36.27 31.84
N GLY A 210 -15.25 35.17 31.71
CA GLY A 210 -16.69 35.15 31.48
C GLY A 210 -17.12 35.33 30.02
N MET A 211 -16.22 35.07 29.06
CA MET A 211 -16.54 35.11 27.63
C MET A 211 -17.35 33.87 27.21
N SER A 212 -18.26 34.02 26.23
CA SER A 212 -19.11 32.92 25.75
C SER A 212 -18.29 31.84 25.04
N ARG A 213 -18.78 30.59 25.03
CA ARG A 213 -18.08 29.47 24.39
C ARG A 213 -17.92 29.68 22.89
N GLU A 214 -18.91 30.29 22.27
CA GLU A 214 -18.97 30.62 20.85
C GLU A 214 -17.89 31.65 20.49
N ASP A 215 -17.79 32.74 21.28
CA ASP A 215 -16.78 33.78 21.06
C ASP A 215 -15.35 33.23 21.29
N VAL A 216 -15.16 32.40 22.32
CA VAL A 216 -13.84 31.79 22.60
C VAL A 216 -13.44 30.82 21.50
N ALA A 217 -14.37 30.01 20.97
CA ALA A 217 -14.13 29.10 19.85
C ALA A 217 -13.67 29.88 18.60
N GLU A 218 -14.34 30.98 18.29
CA GLU A 218 -13.97 31.86 17.17
C GLU A 218 -12.58 32.49 17.37
N MET A 219 -12.31 33.06 18.54
CA MET A 219 -11.05 33.78 18.81
C MET A 219 -9.81 32.86 18.91
N THR A 220 -9.99 31.64 19.41
CA THR A 220 -8.89 30.67 19.57
C THR A 220 -8.78 29.70 18.40
N ASN A 221 -9.74 29.77 17.47
CA ASN A 221 -9.88 28.87 16.33
C ASN A 221 -9.86 27.39 16.77
N LEU A 222 -10.56 27.12 17.87
CA LEU A 222 -10.81 25.80 18.43
C LEU A 222 -12.27 25.43 18.14
N SER A 223 -12.55 24.15 17.92
CA SER A 223 -13.92 23.69 17.80
C SER A 223 -14.65 23.76 19.15
N LEU A 224 -15.98 23.92 19.12
CA LEU A 224 -16.80 23.90 20.35
C LEU A 224 -16.60 22.60 21.15
N ALA A 225 -16.39 21.47 20.46
CA ALA A 225 -16.10 20.19 21.11
C ALA A 225 -14.75 20.17 21.86
N GLU A 226 -13.77 20.96 21.41
CA GLU A 226 -12.48 21.11 22.11
C GLU A 226 -12.61 22.06 23.30
N ILE A 227 -13.37 23.16 23.16
CA ILE A 227 -13.71 24.08 24.24
C ILE A 227 -14.41 23.32 25.39
N ASP A 228 -15.33 22.42 25.06
CA ASP A 228 -16.10 21.64 26.05
C ASP A 228 -15.25 20.68 26.85
N ARG A 229 -14.16 20.17 26.26
CA ARG A 229 -13.19 19.32 26.97
C ARG A 229 -12.31 20.11 27.93
N LEU A 230 -12.20 21.44 27.76
CA LEU A 230 -11.42 22.30 28.66
C LEU A 230 -12.22 22.78 29.88
N ILE A 231 -13.55 22.60 29.86
CA ILE A 231 -14.48 23.04 30.92
C ILE A 231 -14.84 21.89 31.88
N ASN A 232 -14.68 20.63 31.45
CA ASN A 232 -14.81 19.43 32.29
C ASN A 232 -13.50 19.07 32.99
#